data_AF-A0AAE2Y709-F1
#
_entry.id   AF-A0AAE2Y709-F1
#
_cell.length_a   1.000
_cell.length_b   1.000
_cell.length_c   1.000
_cell.angle_alpha   90.00
_cell.angle_beta   90.00
_cell.angle_gamma   90.00
#
_symmetry.space_group_name_H-M   'P 1'
#
loop_
_entity.id
_entity.type
_entity.pdbx_description
1 polymer ?
#
loop_
_entity_poly.entity_id
_entity_poly.type
_entity_poly.pdbx_seq_one_letter_code
_entity_poly.pdbx_strand_id
1 'polypeptide(L)' 'MNKIVKRTLGHFKILIEHSLRPYEPTPQHILKRMIIPICQDMRIMQTKGTKNDSWEFLQGLAEECKAILNQ' A
#
# COMPACT_ATOMS: atom_id res chain seq x y z
N MET A 1 -2.53 -15.09 -3.09
CA MET A 1 -2.76 -13.67 -2.80
C MET A 1 -3.84 -13.09 -3.69
N ASN A 2 -4.90 -12.57 -3.09
CA ASN A 2 -6.01 -11.91 -3.78
C ASN A 2 -5.51 -10.71 -4.61
N LYS A 3 -6.11 -10.50 -5.79
CA LYS A 3 -5.74 -9.43 -6.73
C LYS A 3 -5.80 -8.04 -6.08
N ILE A 4 -6.76 -7.83 -5.17
CA ILE A 4 -6.91 -6.55 -4.47
C ILE A 4 -5.75 -6.36 -3.49
N VAL A 5 -5.44 -7.37 -2.67
CA VAL A 5 -4.32 -7.34 -1.71
C VAL A 5 -3.01 -7.02 -2.43
N LYS A 6 -2.69 -7.76 -3.51
CA LYS A 6 -1.47 -7.53 -4.29
C LYS A 6 -1.40 -6.11 -4.86
N ARG A 7 -2.54 -5.56 -5.31
CA ARG A 7 -2.61 -4.19 -5.84
C ARG A 7 -2.35 -3.15 -4.74
N THR A 8 -2.95 -3.31 -3.57
CA THR A 8 -2.77 -2.38 -2.44
C THR A 8 -1.34 -2.36 -1.97
N LEU A 9 -0.71 -3.53 -1.84
CA LEU A 9 0.71 -3.64 -1.48
C LEU A 9 1.60 -2.97 -2.53
N GLY A 10 1.27 -3.07 -3.82
CA GLY A 10 1.97 -2.34 -4.88
C GLY A 10 1.89 -0.82 -4.71
N HIS A 11 0.71 -0.27 -4.42
CA HIS A 11 0.57 1.17 -4.17
C HIS A 11 1.31 1.62 -2.91
N PHE A 12 1.31 0.79 -1.86
CA PHE A 12 2.04 1.07 -0.63
C PHE A 12 3.55 1.08 -0.84
N LYS A 13 4.07 0.10 -1.59
CA LYS A 13 5.49 0.08 -1.98
C LYS A 13 5.90 1.32 -2.77
N ILE A 14 5.08 1.75 -3.74
CA ILE A 14 5.34 2.97 -4.51
C ILE A 14 5.36 4.20 -3.58
N LEU A 15 4.49 4.26 -2.57
CA LEU A 15 4.51 5.32 -1.57
C LEU A 15 5.82 5.38 -0.79
N ILE A 16 6.33 4.23 -0.36
CA ILE A 16 7.62 4.12 0.31
C ILE A 16 8.74 4.58 -0.62
N GLU A 17 8.79 4.06 -1.85
CA GLU A 17 9.80 4.43 -2.84
C GLU A 17 9.83 5.94 -3.09
N HIS A 18 8.67 6.58 -3.24
CA HIS A 18 8.56 8.02 -3.42
C HIS A 18 8.99 8.83 -2.20
N SER A 19 8.78 8.29 -0.99
CA SER A 19 9.19 8.94 0.26
C SER A 19 10.72 8.93 0.45
N LEU A 20 11.43 8.03 -0.24
CA LEU A 20 12.89 7.90 -0.20
C LEU A 20 13.60 8.62 -1.35
N ARG A 21 12.87 9.21 -2.30
CA ARG A 21 13.48 9.89 -3.46
C ARG A 21 14.09 11.23 -3.05
N PRO A 22 15.19 11.65 -3.72
CA PRO A 22 15.86 12.92 -3.45
C PRO A 22 15.04 14.15 -3.87
N TYR A 23 13.99 13.97 -4.67
CA TYR A 23 13.05 15.03 -5.02
C TYR A 23 11.70 14.77 -4.36
N GLU A 24 11.07 15.83 -3.87
CA GLU A 24 9.77 15.75 -3.21
C GLU A 24 8.64 15.75 -4.25
N PRO A 25 7.85 14.66 -4.38
CA PRO A 25 6.66 14.68 -5.22
C PRO A 25 5.61 15.61 -4.60
N THR A 26 4.89 16.37 -5.44
CA THR A 26 3.88 17.30 -4.94
C THR A 26 2.78 16.57 -4.15
N PRO A 27 2.17 17.20 -3.14
CA PRO A 27 1.09 16.58 -2.38
C PRO A 27 -0.06 16.04 -3.26
N GLN A 28 -0.44 16.76 -4.33
CA GLN A 28 -1.45 16.26 -5.27
C GLN A 28 -1.00 15.00 -6.02
N HIS A 29 0.29 14.86 -6.35
CA HIS A 29 0.82 13.65 -6.98
C HIS A 29 0.69 12.46 -6.02
N ILE A 30 1.10 12.65 -4.76
CA ILE A 30 1.01 11.62 -3.71
C ILE A 30 -0.43 11.18 -3.49
N LEU A 31 -1.34 12.15 -3.31
CA LEU A 31 -2.75 11.88 -3.07
C LEU A 31 -3.38 11.10 -4.24
N LYS A 32 -3.20 11.55 -5.49
CA LYS A 32 -3.85 10.95 -6.65
C LYS A 32 -3.31 9.57 -7.04
N ARG A 33 -1.99 9.39 -6.97
CA ARG A 33 -1.33 8.18 -7.50
C ARG A 33 -1.13 7.08 -6.47
N MET A 34 -1.18 7.41 -5.17
CA MET A 34 -0.81 6.47 -4.11
C MET A 34 -1.90 6.36 -3.06
N ILE A 35 -2.23 7.46 -2.36
CA ILE A 35 -3.17 7.43 -1.23
C ILE A 35 -4.59 7.08 -1.66
N ILE A 36 -5.14 7.76 -2.67
CA ILE A 36 -6.51 7.48 -3.16
C ILE A 36 -6.66 6.02 -3.59
N PRO A 37 -5.75 5.44 -4.40
CA PRO A 37 -5.80 4.02 -4.74
C PRO A 37 -5.74 3.08 -3.53
N ILE A 38 -4.88 3.35 -2.54
CA ILE A 38 -4.82 2.56 -1.29
C ILE A 38 -6.17 2.61 -0.56
N CYS A 39 -6.74 3.81 -0.38
CA CYS A 39 -8.03 3.98 0.29
C CYS A 39 -9.17 3.25 -0.44
N GLN A 40 -9.18 3.28 -1.78
CA GLN A 40 -10.15 2.55 -2.59
C GLN A 40 -10.01 1.04 -2.40
N ASP A 41 -8.79 0.54 -2.41
CA ASP A 41 -8.53 -0.89 -2.22
C ASP A 41 -8.91 -1.37 -0.82
N MET A 42 -8.57 -0.60 0.22
CA MET A 42 -8.96 -0.87 1.61
C MET A 42 -10.48 -0.94 1.75
N ARG A 43 -11.21 -0.02 1.13
CA ARG A 43 -12.69 -0.04 1.13
C ARG A 43 -13.23 -1.31 0.45
N ILE A 44 -12.60 -1.76 -0.64
CA ILE A 44 -13.01 -3.00 -1.31
C ILE A 44 -12.71 -4.21 -0.42
N MET A 45 -11.55 -4.28 0.22
CA MET A 45 -11.22 -5.36 1.17
C MET A 45 -12.16 -5.37 2.37
N GLN A 46 -12.52 -4.22 2.91
CA GLN A 46 -13.47 -4.12 4.04
C GLN A 46 -14.86 -4.64 3.68
N THR A 47 -15.31 -4.44 2.44
CA THR A 47 -16.67 -4.77 2.01
C THR A 47 -16.81 -6.13 1.34
N LYS A 48 -15.74 -6.63 0.72
CA LYS A 48 -15.76 -7.86 -0.11
C LYS A 48 -14.64 -8.84 0.23
N GLY A 49 -13.73 -8.47 1.13
CA GLY A 49 -12.61 -9.30 1.52
C GLY A 49 -13.00 -10.36 2.53
N THR A 50 -12.22 -11.43 2.56
CA THR A 50 -12.27 -12.48 3.57
C THR A 50 -11.33 -12.14 4.73
N LYS A 51 -11.47 -12.89 5.84
CA LYS A 51 -10.50 -12.81 6.95
C LYS A 51 -9.08 -13.13 6.50
N ASN A 52 -8.93 -14.09 5.58
CA ASN A 52 -7.62 -14.44 5.00
C ASN A 52 -7.03 -13.28 4.18
N ASP A 53 -7.84 -12.57 3.38
CA ASP A 53 -7.37 -11.41 2.62
C ASP A 53 -6.84 -10.30 3.53
N SER A 54 -7.51 -10.08 4.66
CA SER A 54 -7.09 -9.09 5.65
C SER A 54 -5.78 -9.48 6.33
N TRP A 55 -5.60 -10.77 6.63
CA TRP A 55 -4.36 -11.29 7.18
C TRP A 55 -3.20 -11.21 6.18
N GLU A 56 -3.41 -11.63 4.93
CA GLU A 56 -2.43 -11.52 3.86
C GLU A 56 -2.01 -10.05 3.63
N PHE A 57 -2.96 -9.12 3.69
CA PHE A 57 -2.68 -7.70 3.57
C PHE A 57 -1.80 -7.17 4.71
N LEU A 58 -2.13 -7.51 5.96
CA LEU A 58 -1.32 -7.10 7.12
C LEU A 58 0.09 -7.70 7.08
N GLN A 59 0.23 -8.96 6.63
CA GLN A 59 1.55 -9.57 6.42
C GLN A 59 2.37 -8.82 5.38
N GLY A 60 1.78 -8.51 4.22
CA GLY A 60 2.49 -7.75 3.18
C GLY A 60 2.88 -6.34 3.62
N LEU A 61 2.03 -5.64 4.38
CA LEU A 61 2.39 -4.35 4.96
C LEU A 61 3.57 -4.49 5.94
N ALA A 62 3.55 -5.51 6.79
CA ALA A 62 4.61 -5.75 7.76
C ALA A 62 5.95 -6.07 7.06
N GLU A 63 5.95 -6.80 5.95
CA GLU A 63 7.14 -7.06 5.14
C GLU A 63 7.75 -5.79 4.55
N GLU A 64 6.93 -4.93 3.95
CA GLU A 64 7.37 -3.64 3.40
C GLU A 64 7.89 -2.72 4.53
N CYS A 65 7.22 -2.65 5.68
CA CYS A 65 7.69 -1.90 6.84
C CYS A 65 9.00 -2.44 7.40
N LYS A 66 9.17 -3.77 7.45
CA LYS A 66 10.41 -4.41 7.91
C LYS A 66 11.57 -4.04 6.99
N ALA A 67 11.36 -3.92 5.69
CA ALA A 67 12.39 -3.48 4.76
C ALA A 67 12.88 -2.05 5.06
N ILE A 68 12.02 -1.17 5.56
CA ILE A 68 12.36 0.21 5.96
C ILE A 68 13.06 0.23 7.33
N LEU A 69 12.53 -0.51 8.32
CA LEU A 69 13.04 -0.48 9.69
C LEU A 69 14.46 -1.06 9.84
N ASN A 70 14.93 -1.83 8.86
CA ASN A 70 16.28 -2.42 8.85
C ASN A 70 17.23 -1.71 7.86
N GLN A 71 16.87 -0.52 7.35
CA GLN A 71 17.79 0.39 6.65
C GLN A 71 18.62 1.19 7.65
#